data_AF-A0A9P0EHV5-F1
#
_entry.id   AF-A0A9P0EHV5-F1
#
_cell.length_a   1.000
_cell.length_b   1.000
_cell.length_c   1.000
_cell.angle_alpha   90.00
_cell.angle_beta   90.00
_cell.angle_gamma   90.00
#
_symmetry.space_group_name_H-M   'P 1'
#
loop_
_entity.id
_entity.type
_entity.pdbx_description
1 polymer ?
#
loop_
_entity_poly.entity_id
_entity_poly.type
_entity_poly.pdbx_seq_one_letter_code
_entity_poly.pdbx_strand_id
1 'polypeptide(L)'
;MRIINTFFVLGAAHVLGQQQENSSSIIYQLSSDPEFAFLLEEYMSLSNGGGANTGEVLRLASQITPGDFESWYSEFKYMADALHEKADAIDKKRFPVSARDTYFRSASYYRGADFFLHSNQSDPRIFSLWDSALADFDTATSLLPNPPFRKNLTGDSFDIPIMFFPAASIGHGNHNASRPQERIPTVIVGSGYDGSQEAIYHSIGRAITERGWNYVSYEGPGQPTVRRQQKIGFIPNWWDVVTPIVDYLESRPDVDPRKIALVGESFGGTLAPMAASREHRISAVLAIDGLMSLFKALTSQLPDSLNNLFASGNSEVFDETMLGIMNNATTPTQFRWVIAQGLWSFNTTSPFEWFTRLSKIALDEEIVANITCPTFVGDGEHDTLAGSGQPQELAAALGSLATYNQFKQDLGAGEHCQIGAEAQLAQVSLDWLGDVWDGIKLPNNITGGTY
;
A
#
# COMPACT_ATOMS: atom_id res chain seq x y z
N MET A 1 -36.47 -24.64 -0.83
CA MET A 1 -36.03 -23.34 -1.37
C MET A 1 -34.51 -23.21 -1.22
N ARG A 2 -33.74 -24.13 -1.82
CA ARG A 2 -32.26 -24.25 -1.65
C ARG A 2 -31.50 -24.44 -2.99
N ILE A 3 -32.21 -24.35 -4.11
CA ILE A 3 -31.66 -24.69 -5.44
C ILE A 3 -31.34 -23.42 -6.26
N ILE A 4 -31.83 -22.25 -5.85
CA ILE A 4 -31.64 -21.00 -6.61
C ILE A 4 -30.27 -20.34 -6.32
N ASN A 5 -29.64 -20.57 -5.15
CA ASN A 5 -28.37 -19.92 -4.79
C ASN A 5 -27.13 -20.58 -5.41
N THR A 6 -27.11 -21.91 -5.57
CA THR A 6 -25.92 -22.61 -6.10
C THR A 6 -25.65 -22.30 -7.58
N PHE A 7 -26.71 -22.16 -8.40
CA PHE A 7 -26.56 -21.81 -9.82
C PHE A 7 -26.10 -20.36 -10.01
N PHE A 8 -26.51 -19.44 -9.13
CA PHE A 8 -26.12 -18.04 -9.20
C PHE A 8 -24.65 -17.85 -8.79
N VAL A 9 -24.20 -18.53 -7.74
CA VAL A 9 -22.80 -18.51 -7.28
C VAL A 9 -21.84 -19.15 -8.30
N LEU A 10 -22.22 -20.30 -8.88
CA LEU A 10 -21.42 -20.95 -9.93
C LEU A 10 -21.37 -20.11 -11.22
N GLY A 11 -22.49 -19.48 -11.59
CA GLY A 11 -22.56 -18.59 -12.76
C GLY A 11 -21.71 -17.33 -12.58
N ALA A 12 -21.75 -16.70 -11.40
CA ALA A 12 -20.92 -15.54 -11.08
C ALA A 12 -19.42 -15.90 -11.08
N ALA A 13 -19.03 -17.00 -10.45
CA ALA A 13 -17.63 -17.45 -10.44
C ALA A 13 -17.10 -17.75 -11.85
N HIS A 14 -17.94 -18.31 -12.74
CA HIS A 14 -17.57 -18.57 -14.13
C HIS A 14 -17.38 -17.30 -14.96
N VAL A 15 -18.26 -16.31 -14.79
CA VAL A 15 -18.16 -15.00 -15.49
C VAL A 15 -16.91 -14.24 -15.04
N LEU A 16 -16.63 -14.24 -13.73
CA LEU A 16 -15.43 -13.61 -13.16
C LEU A 16 -14.13 -14.25 -13.68
N GLY A 17 -14.10 -15.58 -13.86
CA GLY A 17 -12.94 -16.29 -14.42
C GLY A 17 -12.68 -15.97 -15.91
N GLN A 18 -13.73 -15.75 -16.72
CA GLN A 18 -13.58 -15.43 -18.15
C GLN A 18 -13.08 -14.01 -18.42
N GLN A 19 -13.28 -13.06 -17.50
CA GLN A 19 -12.81 -11.67 -17.67
C GLN A 19 -11.28 -11.54 -17.54
N GLN A 20 -10.59 -12.53 -16.95
CA GLN A 20 -9.16 -12.45 -16.63
C GLN A 20 -8.23 -13.08 -17.70
N GLU A 21 -8.77 -13.84 -18.68
CA GLU A 21 -7.96 -14.60 -19.65
C GLU A 21 -7.31 -13.79 -20.79
N ASN A 22 -7.53 -12.47 -20.89
CA ASN A 22 -7.12 -11.65 -22.05
C ASN A 22 -6.15 -10.50 -21.72
N SER A 23 -5.02 -10.80 -21.07
CA SER A 23 -3.86 -9.89 -21.02
C SER A 23 -2.58 -10.68 -21.25
N SER A 24 -1.90 -10.45 -22.37
CA SER A 24 -0.52 -10.90 -22.55
C SER A 24 0.39 -9.98 -21.73
N SER A 25 0.52 -10.26 -20.43
CA SER A 25 1.49 -9.54 -19.61
C SER A 25 2.88 -9.69 -20.22
N ILE A 26 3.57 -8.56 -20.43
CA ILE A 26 4.95 -8.55 -20.90
C ILE A 26 5.95 -8.74 -19.76
N ILE A 27 5.47 -8.76 -18.50
CA ILE A 27 6.26 -9.15 -17.34
C ILE A 27 6.15 -10.66 -17.14
N TYR A 28 7.29 -11.28 -16.85
CA TYR A 28 7.37 -12.73 -16.67
C TYR A 28 6.61 -13.18 -15.42
N GLN A 29 5.58 -14.00 -15.61
CA GLN A 29 4.71 -14.46 -14.53
C GLN A 29 5.35 -15.63 -13.77
N LEU A 30 5.50 -15.48 -12.45
CA LEU A 30 6.13 -16.49 -11.57
C LEU A 30 5.16 -17.57 -11.08
N SER A 31 3.88 -17.49 -11.45
CA SER A 31 2.83 -18.45 -11.13
C SER A 31 1.82 -18.52 -12.28
N SER A 32 1.12 -19.64 -12.41
CA SER A 32 -0.02 -19.77 -13.32
C SER A 32 -1.33 -19.26 -12.70
N ASP A 33 -1.37 -19.04 -11.39
CA ASP A 33 -2.43 -18.29 -10.71
C ASP A 33 -2.08 -16.79 -10.75
N PRO A 34 -2.90 -15.92 -11.37
CA PRO A 34 -2.55 -14.52 -11.59
C PRO A 34 -2.35 -13.70 -10.31
N GLU A 35 -3.13 -13.96 -9.27
CA GLU A 35 -2.98 -13.23 -7.99
C GLU A 35 -1.66 -13.63 -7.32
N PHE A 36 -1.34 -14.92 -7.31
CA PHE A 36 -0.05 -15.37 -6.80
C PHE A 36 1.11 -14.83 -7.64
N ALA A 37 0.94 -14.69 -8.95
CA ALA A 37 1.97 -14.11 -9.82
C ALA A 37 2.24 -12.65 -9.48
N PHE A 38 1.18 -11.84 -9.33
CA PHE A 38 1.26 -10.44 -8.91
C PHE A 38 1.93 -10.29 -7.54
N LEU A 39 1.55 -11.10 -6.54
CA LEU A 39 2.15 -11.02 -5.21
C LEU A 39 3.60 -11.49 -5.20
N LEU A 40 3.96 -12.53 -5.96
CA LEU A 40 5.36 -12.93 -6.09
C LEU A 40 6.18 -11.83 -6.76
N GLU A 41 5.61 -11.08 -7.69
CA GLU A 41 6.22 -9.90 -8.28
C GLU A 41 6.40 -8.77 -7.24
N GLU A 42 5.38 -8.46 -6.43
CA GLU A 42 5.47 -7.51 -5.31
C GLU A 42 6.63 -7.88 -4.37
N TYR A 43 6.68 -9.13 -3.91
CA TYR A 43 7.79 -9.57 -3.05
C TYR A 43 9.14 -9.57 -3.78
N MET A 44 9.17 -9.85 -5.08
CA MET A 44 10.39 -9.71 -5.89
C MET A 44 10.87 -8.27 -5.89
N SER A 45 9.96 -7.32 -6.06
CA SER A 45 10.25 -5.89 -6.17
C SER A 45 10.86 -5.31 -4.90
N LEU A 46 10.45 -5.80 -3.73
CA LEU A 46 11.09 -5.45 -2.45
C LEU A 46 12.60 -5.74 -2.43
N SER A 47 13.13 -6.58 -3.32
CA SER A 47 14.59 -6.79 -3.48
C SER A 47 15.33 -5.50 -3.83
N ASN A 48 14.69 -4.58 -4.56
CA ASN A 48 15.25 -3.27 -4.90
C ASN A 48 15.51 -2.43 -3.63
N GLY A 49 14.63 -2.56 -2.64
CA GLY A 49 14.70 -1.89 -1.34
C GLY A 49 15.32 -2.74 -0.22
N GLY A 50 15.83 -3.93 -0.49
CA GLY A 50 16.42 -4.84 0.50
C GLY A 50 15.41 -5.55 1.42
N GLY A 51 14.13 -5.53 1.08
CA GLY A 51 13.06 -6.22 1.79
C GLY A 51 12.86 -7.68 1.35
N ALA A 52 13.52 -8.12 0.28
CA ALA A 52 13.54 -9.49 -0.22
C ALA A 52 14.88 -9.77 -0.95
N ASN A 53 15.07 -11.00 -1.45
CA ASN A 53 16.08 -11.29 -2.46
C ASN A 53 15.49 -12.08 -3.63
N THR A 54 16.03 -11.87 -4.83
CA THR A 54 15.60 -12.56 -6.05
C THR A 54 15.61 -14.08 -5.93
N GLY A 55 16.71 -14.67 -5.45
CA GLY A 55 16.81 -16.13 -5.31
C GLY A 55 15.83 -16.73 -4.31
N GLU A 56 15.44 -15.96 -3.28
CA GLU A 56 14.46 -16.38 -2.27
C GLU A 56 13.06 -16.42 -2.87
N VAL A 57 12.67 -15.39 -3.63
CA VAL A 57 11.37 -15.33 -4.31
C VAL A 57 11.27 -16.35 -5.43
N LEU A 58 12.33 -16.56 -6.23
CA LEU A 58 12.36 -17.64 -7.23
C LEU A 58 12.21 -19.03 -6.59
N ARG A 59 12.76 -19.24 -5.39
CA ARG A 59 12.52 -20.47 -4.62
C ARG A 59 11.05 -20.59 -4.26
N LEU A 60 10.46 -19.55 -3.65
CA LEU A 60 9.05 -19.54 -3.26
C LEU A 60 8.15 -19.89 -4.46
N ALA A 61 8.35 -19.21 -5.60
CA ALA A 61 7.62 -19.45 -6.84
C ALA A 61 7.68 -20.92 -7.29
N SER A 62 8.83 -21.59 -7.09
CA SER A 62 9.00 -23.01 -7.48
C SER A 62 8.34 -24.03 -6.53
N GLN A 63 8.01 -23.62 -5.30
CA GLN A 63 7.48 -24.52 -4.27
C GLN A 63 5.98 -24.31 -3.99
N ILE A 64 5.47 -23.10 -4.23
CA ILE A 64 4.07 -22.76 -4.01
C ILE A 64 3.20 -23.42 -5.08
N THR A 65 2.11 -24.05 -4.65
CA THR A 65 1.10 -24.60 -5.56
C THR A 65 0.14 -23.47 -5.96
N PRO A 66 -0.01 -23.17 -7.27
CA PRO A 66 -0.88 -22.09 -7.73
C PRO A 66 -2.31 -22.21 -7.19
N GLY A 67 -2.83 -21.15 -6.57
CA GLY A 67 -4.18 -21.07 -6.01
C GLY A 67 -4.37 -21.74 -4.63
N ASP A 68 -3.35 -22.39 -4.07
CA ASP A 68 -3.41 -23.01 -2.75
C ASP A 68 -2.83 -22.10 -1.67
N PHE A 69 -3.72 -21.50 -0.86
CA PHE A 69 -3.41 -20.53 0.18
C PHE A 69 -2.56 -21.13 1.31
N GLU A 70 -2.70 -22.43 1.60
CA GLU A 70 -1.91 -23.07 2.65
C GLU A 70 -0.49 -23.39 2.18
N SER A 71 -0.30 -23.69 0.89
CA SER A 71 1.04 -23.81 0.29
C SER A 71 1.78 -22.47 0.31
N TRP A 72 1.07 -21.36 0.03
CA TRP A 72 1.60 -20.01 0.15
C TRP A 72 2.05 -19.72 1.58
N TYR A 73 1.16 -19.87 2.56
CA TYR A 73 1.47 -19.69 3.98
C TYR A 73 2.70 -20.50 4.40
N SER A 74 2.72 -21.80 4.07
CA SER A 74 3.77 -22.71 4.51
C SER A 74 5.15 -22.34 3.96
N GLU A 75 5.23 -21.99 2.67
CA GLU A 75 6.50 -21.66 2.04
C GLU A 75 7.04 -20.28 2.45
N PHE A 76 6.17 -19.28 2.60
CA PHE A 76 6.55 -17.98 3.12
C PHE A 76 6.97 -18.08 4.59
N LYS A 77 6.25 -18.83 5.42
CA LYS A 77 6.60 -19.05 6.82
C LYS A 77 7.94 -19.77 6.97
N TYR A 78 8.18 -20.81 6.17
CA TYR A 78 9.48 -21.48 6.14
C TYR A 78 10.62 -20.50 5.80
N MET A 79 10.42 -19.65 4.79
CA MET A 79 11.43 -18.66 4.41
C MET A 79 11.71 -17.66 5.54
N ALA A 80 10.66 -17.15 6.18
CA ALA A 80 10.76 -16.23 7.30
C ALA A 80 11.52 -16.87 8.47
N ASP A 81 11.14 -18.06 8.92
CA ASP A 81 11.79 -18.77 10.02
C ASP A 81 13.28 -19.02 9.74
N ALA A 82 13.60 -19.52 8.54
CA ALA A 82 14.97 -19.83 8.17
C ALA A 82 15.86 -18.57 8.13
N LEU A 83 15.30 -17.42 7.73
CA LEU A 83 16.03 -16.15 7.71
C LEU A 83 16.13 -15.52 9.09
N HIS A 84 15.08 -15.59 9.91
CA HIS A 84 15.12 -15.20 11.31
C HIS A 84 16.25 -15.92 12.04
N GLU A 85 16.30 -17.25 11.96
CA GLU A 85 17.35 -18.07 12.59
C GLU A 85 18.76 -17.69 12.10
N LYS A 86 18.91 -17.42 10.81
CA LYS A 86 20.18 -16.94 10.24
C LYS A 86 20.56 -15.56 10.78
N ALA A 87 19.60 -14.66 10.90
CA ALA A 87 19.83 -13.31 11.41
C ALA A 87 20.24 -13.34 12.89
N ASP A 88 19.55 -14.15 13.70
CA ASP A 88 19.80 -14.30 15.14
C ASP A 88 21.18 -14.92 15.44
N ALA A 89 21.69 -15.76 14.54
CA ALA A 89 23.02 -16.34 14.63
C ALA A 89 24.16 -15.36 14.28
N ILE A 90 23.87 -14.20 13.68
CA ILE A 90 24.88 -13.20 13.32
C ILE A 90 25.25 -12.36 14.55
N ASP A 91 26.55 -12.20 14.82
CA ASP A 91 27.02 -11.22 15.80
C ASP A 91 26.75 -9.80 15.28
N LYS A 92 25.59 -9.24 15.64
CA LYS A 92 25.14 -7.91 15.22
C LYS A 92 26.03 -6.76 15.66
N LYS A 93 26.90 -6.94 16.66
CA LYS A 93 27.88 -5.92 17.05
C LYS A 93 29.05 -5.88 16.07
N ARG A 94 29.42 -7.04 15.53
CA ARG A 94 30.53 -7.17 14.58
C ARG A 94 30.09 -7.02 13.13
N PHE A 95 28.89 -7.50 12.77
CA PHE A 95 28.37 -7.54 11.41
C PHE A 95 26.94 -6.98 11.33
N PRO A 96 26.70 -5.71 11.73
CA PRO A 96 25.36 -5.13 11.81
C PRO A 96 24.63 -5.10 10.47
N VAL A 97 25.34 -4.87 9.37
CA VAL A 97 24.76 -4.85 8.01
C VAL A 97 24.17 -6.22 7.64
N SER A 98 24.93 -7.30 7.85
CA SER A 98 24.47 -8.66 7.53
C SER A 98 23.26 -9.08 8.38
N ALA A 99 23.25 -8.73 9.67
CA ALA A 99 22.12 -8.97 10.55
C ALA A 99 20.88 -8.18 10.09
N ARG A 100 21.03 -6.86 9.91
CA ARG A 100 19.98 -5.95 9.44
C ARG A 100 19.31 -6.44 8.16
N ASP A 101 20.10 -6.68 7.13
CA ASP A 101 19.58 -7.05 5.80
C ASP A 101 18.92 -8.43 5.82
N THR A 102 19.27 -9.30 6.78
CA THR A 102 18.60 -10.59 6.94
C THR A 102 17.29 -10.47 7.72
N TYR A 103 17.26 -9.67 8.79
CA TYR A 103 16.02 -9.40 9.53
C TYR A 103 14.98 -8.66 8.68
N PHE A 104 15.37 -7.69 7.84
CA PHE A 104 14.42 -7.03 6.92
C PHE A 104 13.70 -8.02 6.01
N ARG A 105 14.45 -8.95 5.42
CA ARG A 105 13.89 -9.99 4.56
C ARG A 105 12.99 -10.94 5.34
N SER A 106 13.43 -11.38 6.51
CA SER A 106 12.62 -12.21 7.42
C SER A 106 11.27 -11.54 7.74
N ALA A 107 11.28 -10.26 8.12
CA ALA A 107 10.07 -9.49 8.41
C ALA A 107 9.10 -9.44 7.21
N SER A 108 9.61 -9.21 6.00
CA SER A 108 8.76 -9.24 4.79
C SER A 108 8.13 -10.61 4.56
N TYR A 109 8.87 -11.72 4.72
CA TYR A 109 8.30 -13.05 4.49
C TYR A 109 7.30 -13.47 5.57
N TYR A 110 7.43 -12.99 6.82
CA TYR A 110 6.36 -13.15 7.82
C TYR A 110 5.08 -12.42 7.40
N ARG A 111 5.18 -11.20 6.86
CA ARG A 111 4.01 -10.49 6.28
C ARG A 111 3.42 -11.26 5.10
N GLY A 112 4.26 -11.84 4.24
CA GLY A 112 3.80 -12.67 3.13
C GLY A 112 3.03 -13.90 3.57
N ALA A 113 3.47 -14.57 4.64
CA ALA A 113 2.77 -15.73 5.19
C ALA A 113 1.35 -15.39 5.69
N ASP A 114 1.10 -14.16 6.13
CA ASP A 114 -0.18 -13.70 6.67
C ASP A 114 -1.25 -13.44 5.58
N PHE A 115 -0.81 -13.10 4.37
CA PHE A 115 -1.62 -12.45 3.33
C PHE A 115 -2.97 -13.11 3.01
N PHE A 116 -3.02 -14.45 2.93
CA PHE A 116 -4.23 -15.20 2.56
C PHE A 116 -5.05 -15.77 3.73
N LEU A 117 -4.71 -15.41 4.97
CA LEU A 117 -5.34 -16.00 6.17
C LEU A 117 -6.64 -15.31 6.59
N HIS A 118 -6.93 -14.12 6.07
CA HIS A 118 -8.03 -13.26 6.53
C HIS A 118 -9.46 -13.80 6.28
N SER A 119 -9.60 -14.83 5.45
CA SER A 119 -10.90 -15.52 5.25
C SER A 119 -11.44 -16.14 6.56
N ASN A 120 -10.53 -16.47 7.49
CA ASN A 120 -10.85 -16.81 8.87
C ASN A 120 -10.27 -15.76 9.82
N GLN A 121 -11.05 -14.73 10.13
CA GLN A 121 -10.61 -13.62 11.01
C GLN A 121 -10.24 -14.06 12.44
N SER A 122 -10.56 -15.29 12.84
CA SER A 122 -10.19 -15.86 14.14
C SER A 122 -8.92 -16.72 14.08
N ASP A 123 -8.27 -16.84 12.93
CA ASP A 123 -7.04 -17.61 12.79
C ASP A 123 -5.92 -16.97 13.64
N PRO A 124 -5.38 -17.68 14.64
CA PRO A 124 -4.36 -17.12 15.53
C PRO A 124 -3.05 -16.81 14.79
N ARG A 125 -2.81 -17.42 13.63
CA ARG A 125 -1.62 -17.18 12.81
C ARG A 125 -1.51 -15.70 12.43
N ILE A 126 -2.64 -15.03 12.17
CA ILE A 126 -2.73 -13.62 11.76
C ILE A 126 -2.02 -12.68 12.75
N PHE A 127 -2.07 -13.01 14.04
CA PHE A 127 -1.42 -12.21 15.09
C PHE A 127 0.01 -12.66 15.32
N SER A 128 0.28 -13.97 15.40
CA SER A 128 1.63 -14.48 15.67
C SER A 128 2.66 -14.14 14.57
N LEU A 129 2.23 -14.17 13.30
CA LEU A 129 3.07 -13.76 12.16
C LEU A 129 3.36 -12.28 12.20
N TRP A 130 2.34 -11.47 12.54
CA TRP A 130 2.48 -10.03 12.65
C TRP A 130 3.44 -9.63 13.77
N ASP A 131 3.34 -10.25 14.95
CA ASP A 131 4.26 -10.01 16.06
C ASP A 131 5.71 -10.35 15.67
N SER A 132 5.91 -11.43 14.92
CA SER A 132 7.24 -11.85 14.43
C SER A 132 7.77 -10.88 13.37
N ALA A 133 6.92 -10.43 12.44
CA ALA A 133 7.27 -9.45 11.42
C ALA A 133 7.71 -8.12 12.05
N LEU A 134 6.97 -7.61 13.04
CA LEU A 134 7.30 -6.38 13.75
C LEU A 134 8.61 -6.51 14.54
N ALA A 135 8.82 -7.63 15.24
CA ALA A 135 10.03 -7.84 16.02
C ALA A 135 11.29 -7.86 15.14
N ASP A 136 11.22 -8.53 13.98
CA ASP A 136 12.33 -8.59 13.03
C ASP A 136 12.55 -7.24 12.35
N PHE A 137 11.49 -6.53 11.95
CA PHE A 137 11.62 -5.20 11.36
C PHE A 137 12.20 -4.18 12.35
N ASP A 138 11.76 -4.19 13.60
CA ASP A 138 12.28 -3.32 14.65
C ASP A 138 13.76 -3.62 14.95
N THR A 139 14.13 -4.91 14.96
CA THR A 139 15.53 -5.31 15.10
C THR A 139 16.36 -4.81 13.91
N ALA A 140 15.87 -4.97 12.68
CA ALA A 140 16.55 -4.49 11.49
C ALA A 140 16.71 -2.97 11.50
N THR A 141 15.65 -2.22 11.75
CA THR A 141 15.70 -0.75 11.77
C THR A 141 16.60 -0.20 12.89
N SER A 142 16.70 -0.87 14.03
CA SER A 142 17.64 -0.50 15.11
C SER A 142 19.12 -0.57 14.69
N LEU A 143 19.43 -1.32 13.62
CA LEU A 143 20.76 -1.50 13.05
C LEU A 143 21.05 -0.57 11.87
N LEU A 144 20.11 0.32 11.50
CA LEU A 144 20.35 1.36 10.51
C LEU A 144 21.38 2.39 11.04
N PRO A 145 22.13 3.07 10.15
CA PRO A 145 23.04 4.14 10.58
C PRO A 145 22.34 5.26 11.35
N ASN A 146 21.13 5.62 10.90
CA ASN A 146 20.24 6.57 11.55
C ASN A 146 18.92 5.84 11.86
N PRO A 147 18.80 5.16 13.02
CA PRO A 147 17.61 4.39 13.36
C PRO A 147 16.36 5.28 13.41
N PRO A 148 15.22 4.81 12.87
CA PRO A 148 13.94 5.48 13.09
C PRO A 148 13.49 5.29 14.54
N PHE A 149 12.44 6.02 14.91
CA PHE A 149 11.70 5.74 16.14
C PHE A 149 10.21 5.60 15.86
N ARG A 150 9.56 4.71 16.61
CA ARG A 150 8.11 4.57 16.65
C ARG A 150 7.49 5.57 17.61
N LYS A 151 6.32 6.07 17.26
CA LYS A 151 5.48 6.86 18.17
C LYS A 151 4.01 6.59 17.87
N ASN A 152 3.21 6.44 18.92
CA ASN A 152 1.75 6.46 18.79
C ASN A 152 1.28 7.89 19.06
N LEU A 153 0.66 8.51 18.07
CA LEU A 153 0.00 9.81 18.22
C LEU A 153 -1.45 9.58 18.62
N THR A 154 -1.95 10.32 19.59
CA THR A 154 -3.35 10.20 20.01
C THR A 154 -4.23 11.02 19.08
N GLY A 155 -5.08 10.35 18.29
CA GLY A 155 -6.19 10.97 17.59
C GLY A 155 -7.44 11.02 18.48
N ASP A 156 -8.56 11.48 17.93
CA ASP A 156 -9.80 11.67 18.69
C ASP A 156 -10.41 10.35 19.17
N SER A 157 -10.33 9.29 18.37
CA SER A 157 -10.99 8.00 18.63
C SER A 157 -10.08 6.77 18.48
N PHE A 158 -8.82 6.98 18.07
CA PHE A 158 -7.84 5.93 17.84
C PHE A 158 -6.42 6.50 17.96
N ASP A 159 -5.46 5.62 18.25
CA ASP A 159 -4.05 5.96 18.19
C ASP A 159 -3.51 5.73 16.77
N ILE A 160 -2.61 6.60 16.32
CA ILE A 160 -1.98 6.57 15.01
C ILE A 160 -0.52 6.17 15.20
N PRO A 161 -0.15 4.91 14.95
CA PRO A 161 1.25 4.52 14.95
C PRO A 161 1.96 5.17 13.77
N ILE A 162 3.09 5.82 14.06
CA ILE A 162 4.02 6.35 13.06
C ILE A 162 5.43 5.78 13.27
N MET A 163 6.19 5.70 12.19
CA MET A 163 7.64 5.56 12.21
C MET A 163 8.28 6.80 11.59
N PHE A 164 9.10 7.52 12.36
CA PHE A 164 9.84 8.66 11.86
C PHE A 164 11.27 8.25 11.55
N PHE A 165 11.63 8.29 10.27
CA PHE A 165 12.97 8.07 9.76
C PHE A 165 13.65 9.43 9.50
N PRO A 166 14.66 9.81 10.30
CA PRO A 166 15.39 11.03 10.04
C PRO A 166 16.15 10.92 8.71
N ALA A 167 16.32 12.05 8.03
CA ALA A 167 17.15 12.13 6.83
C ALA A 167 18.51 11.45 7.01
N ALA A 168 19.00 10.78 5.97
CA ALA A 168 20.37 10.29 5.97
C ALA A 168 21.32 11.48 6.15
N SER A 169 22.33 11.33 7.02
CA SER A 169 23.40 12.32 7.13
C SER A 169 24.22 12.28 5.85
N ILE A 170 23.83 13.05 4.84
CA ILE A 170 24.61 13.20 3.62
C ILE A 170 25.93 13.84 4.07
N GLY A 171 27.05 13.17 3.78
CA GLY A 171 28.40 13.53 4.21
C GLY A 171 28.93 14.85 3.61
N HIS A 172 28.17 15.94 3.71
CA HIS A 172 28.71 17.28 3.63
C HIS A 172 29.58 17.49 4.87
N GLY A 173 30.88 17.30 4.67
CA GLY A 173 31.90 17.34 5.71
C GLY A 173 31.78 18.54 6.65
N ASN A 174 32.25 18.31 7.88
CA ASN A 174 32.34 19.25 9.00
C ASN A 174 30.99 19.74 9.55
N HIS A 175 30.45 18.95 10.48
CA HIS A 175 29.68 19.47 11.61
C HIS A 175 30.60 20.32 12.51
N ASN A 176 30.97 21.50 12.04
CA ASN A 176 31.30 22.60 12.94
C ASN A 176 29.98 23.16 13.47
N ALA A 177 29.85 23.14 14.79
CA ALA A 177 28.76 23.73 15.54
C ALA A 177 28.68 25.25 15.26
N SER A 178 27.85 25.66 14.29
CA SER A 178 27.36 27.04 14.11
C SER A 178 26.37 27.23 12.94
N ARG A 179 26.00 26.19 12.18
CA ARG A 179 24.89 26.34 11.22
C ARG A 179 23.55 26.34 11.97
N PRO A 180 22.60 27.23 11.63
CA PRO A 180 21.22 27.08 12.09
C PRO A 180 20.78 25.65 11.76
N GLN A 181 20.08 24.99 12.68
CA GLN A 181 19.54 23.66 12.48
C GLN A 181 18.70 23.70 11.21
N GLU A 182 19.25 23.16 10.12
CA GLU A 182 18.61 23.18 8.81
C GLU A 182 17.30 22.40 8.95
N ARG A 183 16.18 23.08 8.74
CA ARG A 183 14.86 22.46 8.79
C ARG A 183 14.71 21.59 7.56
N ILE A 184 14.36 20.33 7.76
CA ILE A 184 14.43 19.31 6.73
C ILE A 184 13.02 19.09 6.14
N PRO A 185 12.89 19.03 4.80
CA PRO A 185 11.65 18.58 4.16
C PRO A 185 11.22 17.21 4.68
N THR A 186 9.92 16.98 4.80
CA THR A 186 9.38 15.73 5.35
C THR A 186 8.31 15.16 4.44
N VAL A 187 8.43 13.87 4.13
CA VAL A 187 7.45 13.14 3.31
C VAL A 187 6.73 12.13 4.20
N ILE A 188 5.42 12.30 4.34
CA ILE A 188 4.53 11.35 5.00
C ILE A 188 4.06 10.36 3.94
N VAL A 189 4.14 9.05 4.19
CA VAL A 189 3.70 8.01 3.24
C VAL A 189 2.75 7.05 3.93
N GLY A 190 1.56 6.90 3.38
CA GLY A 190 0.55 5.93 3.79
C GLY A 190 0.37 4.84 2.75
N SER A 191 0.03 3.63 3.22
CA SER A 191 -0.33 2.52 2.32
C SER A 191 -1.80 2.58 1.89
N GLY A 192 -2.20 1.56 1.14
CA GLY A 192 -3.58 1.32 0.74
C GLY A 192 -4.28 0.27 1.59
N TYR A 193 -4.91 -0.67 0.90
CA TYR A 193 -5.94 -1.57 1.39
C TYR A 193 -5.42 -2.69 2.31
N ASP A 194 -4.18 -3.11 2.10
CA ASP A 194 -3.56 -4.27 2.75
C ASP A 194 -2.11 -4.02 3.22
N GLY A 195 -1.43 -3.01 2.68
CA GLY A 195 -0.03 -2.76 2.98
C GLY A 195 0.23 -2.17 4.37
N SER A 196 1.43 -2.46 4.88
CA SER A 196 1.92 -2.03 6.19
C SER A 196 2.95 -0.91 6.10
N GLN A 197 3.09 -0.10 7.15
CA GLN A 197 4.13 0.94 7.22
C GLN A 197 5.57 0.39 7.10
N GLU A 198 5.80 -0.87 7.49
CA GLU A 198 7.08 -1.57 7.35
C GLU A 198 7.40 -1.90 5.89
N ALA A 199 6.39 -2.20 5.07
CA ALA A 199 6.56 -2.52 3.66
C ALA A 199 7.04 -1.30 2.87
N ILE A 200 6.44 -0.15 3.14
CA ILE A 200 6.68 1.12 2.42
C ILE A 200 8.13 1.59 2.56
N TYR A 201 8.81 1.21 3.65
CA TYR A 201 10.24 1.50 3.78
C TYR A 201 11.04 0.96 2.60
N HIS A 202 10.66 -0.23 2.10
CA HIS A 202 11.31 -0.90 0.98
C HIS A 202 10.79 -0.46 -0.39
N SER A 203 9.63 0.21 -0.50
CA SER A 203 9.14 0.79 -1.75
C SER A 203 9.82 2.14 -2.03
N ILE A 204 9.36 3.19 -1.38
CA ILE A 204 9.79 4.58 -1.62
C ILE A 204 10.55 5.20 -0.44
N GLY A 205 10.40 4.65 0.77
CA GLY A 205 10.94 5.22 2.01
C GLY A 205 12.46 5.43 1.96
N ARG A 206 13.21 4.44 1.45
CA ARG A 206 14.67 4.56 1.27
C ARG A 206 15.04 5.70 0.32
N ALA A 207 14.36 5.80 -0.83
CA ALA A 207 14.64 6.84 -1.83
C ALA A 207 14.37 8.26 -1.30
N ILE A 208 13.41 8.42 -0.38
CA ILE A 208 13.17 9.68 0.34
C ILE A 208 14.35 9.99 1.27
N THR A 209 14.78 9.04 2.10
CA THR A 209 15.89 9.28 3.04
C THR A 209 17.24 9.52 2.34
N GLU A 210 17.48 8.89 1.19
CA GLU A 210 18.68 9.07 0.36
C GLU A 210 18.75 10.47 -0.29
N ARG A 211 17.60 11.15 -0.48
CA ARG A 211 17.51 12.55 -0.90
C ARG A 211 17.77 13.54 0.23
N GLY A 212 18.01 13.06 1.45
CA GLY A 212 18.23 13.91 2.61
C GLY A 212 16.95 14.51 3.18
N TRP A 213 15.79 13.89 2.92
CA TRP A 213 14.50 14.27 3.52
C TRP A 213 14.14 13.34 4.67
N ASN A 214 13.35 13.85 5.61
CA ASN A 214 12.71 12.99 6.61
C ASN A 214 11.61 12.17 5.94
N TYR A 215 11.47 10.94 6.38
CA TYR A 215 10.42 10.02 5.94
C TYR A 215 9.57 9.64 7.15
N VAL A 216 8.25 9.71 7.00
CA VAL A 216 7.30 9.25 8.03
C VAL A 216 6.35 8.27 7.40
N SER A 217 6.34 7.03 7.88
CA SER A 217 5.23 6.12 7.61
C SER A 217 4.25 6.09 8.75
N TYR A 218 3.01 5.75 8.44
CA TYR A 218 1.93 5.68 9.41
C TYR A 218 0.91 4.61 9.02
N GLU A 219 0.07 4.24 9.98
CA GLU A 219 -1.13 3.46 9.71
C GLU A 219 -2.36 4.08 10.38
N GLY A 220 -3.50 3.98 9.72
CA GLY A 220 -4.81 4.38 10.23
C GLY A 220 -5.77 3.21 10.42
N PRO A 221 -7.03 3.48 10.83
CA PRO A 221 -8.06 2.46 10.95
C PRO A 221 -8.20 1.59 9.69
N GLY A 222 -8.30 0.28 9.87
CA GLY A 222 -8.32 -0.72 8.79
C GLY A 222 -6.96 -1.20 8.31
N GLN A 223 -5.89 -0.44 8.57
CA GLN A 223 -4.52 -0.85 8.24
C GLN A 223 -3.89 -1.74 9.33
N PRO A 224 -2.85 -2.53 8.99
CA PRO A 224 -2.47 -3.75 9.73
C PRO A 224 -2.35 -3.65 11.25
N THR A 225 -1.60 -2.68 11.78
CA THR A 225 -1.37 -2.47 13.22
C THR A 225 -2.63 -2.00 13.91
N VAL A 226 -3.29 -0.96 13.38
CA VAL A 226 -4.50 -0.38 13.99
C VAL A 226 -5.63 -1.41 13.98
N ARG A 227 -5.79 -2.15 12.87
CA ARG A 227 -6.79 -3.20 12.77
C ARG A 227 -6.55 -4.31 13.80
N ARG A 228 -5.31 -4.76 13.99
CA ARG A 228 -4.98 -5.83 14.95
C ARG A 228 -5.06 -5.37 16.41
N GLN A 229 -4.49 -4.21 16.73
CA GLN A 229 -4.33 -3.76 18.11
C GLN A 229 -5.54 -3.01 18.65
N GLN A 230 -6.24 -2.26 17.79
CA GLN A 230 -7.36 -1.39 18.20
C GLN A 230 -8.72 -1.91 17.71
N LYS A 231 -8.73 -2.87 16.78
CA LYS A 231 -9.96 -3.48 16.23
C LYS A 231 -10.88 -2.47 15.55
N ILE A 232 -10.28 -1.51 14.85
CA ILE A 232 -11.01 -0.49 14.10
C ILE A 232 -10.76 -0.72 12.62
N GLY A 233 -11.84 -0.70 11.83
CA GLY A 233 -11.76 -0.81 10.37
C GLY A 233 -11.68 0.54 9.67
N PHE A 234 -11.52 0.54 8.35
CA PHE A 234 -11.44 1.76 7.55
C PHE A 234 -12.57 2.77 7.82
N ILE A 235 -12.20 4.05 7.74
CA ILE A 235 -13.04 5.23 7.97
C ILE A 235 -12.98 6.20 6.77
N PRO A 236 -14.04 6.96 6.48
CA PRO A 236 -14.10 7.89 5.35
C PRO A 236 -13.47 9.27 5.62
N ASN A 237 -13.15 9.59 6.86
CA ASN A 237 -12.59 10.86 7.31
C ASN A 237 -11.07 10.72 7.50
N TRP A 238 -10.32 10.44 6.43
CA TRP A 238 -8.89 10.15 6.53
C TRP A 238 -8.04 11.33 7.02
N TRP A 239 -8.58 12.56 6.99
CA TRP A 239 -7.96 13.71 7.63
C TRP A 239 -7.80 13.55 9.15
N ASP A 240 -8.64 12.73 9.82
CA ASP A 240 -8.49 12.43 11.25
C ASP A 240 -7.24 11.57 11.54
N VAL A 241 -6.69 10.89 10.53
CA VAL A 241 -5.43 10.16 10.61
C VAL A 241 -4.24 11.09 10.35
N VAL A 242 -4.34 11.94 9.33
CA VAL A 242 -3.21 12.76 8.84
C VAL A 242 -2.99 14.02 9.68
N THR A 243 -4.06 14.70 10.13
CA THR A 243 -3.96 15.97 10.87
C THR A 243 -3.09 15.84 12.13
N PRO A 244 -3.24 14.79 12.98
CA PRO A 244 -2.36 14.63 14.15
C PRO A 244 -0.89 14.39 13.80
N ILE A 245 -0.60 13.77 12.65
CA ILE A 245 0.76 13.58 12.14
C ILE A 245 1.36 14.94 11.78
N VAL A 246 0.60 15.78 11.07
CA VAL A 246 1.02 17.13 10.69
C VAL A 246 1.23 18.01 11.93
N ASP A 247 0.33 17.97 12.92
CA ASP A 247 0.48 18.67 14.20
C ASP A 247 1.79 18.28 14.91
N TYR A 248 2.08 16.97 14.94
CA TYR A 248 3.33 16.48 15.49
C TYR A 248 4.54 17.01 14.73
N LEU A 249 4.51 17.00 13.40
CA LEU A 249 5.61 17.47 12.56
C LEU A 249 5.86 18.98 12.68
N GLU A 250 4.82 19.80 12.76
CA GLU A 250 4.99 21.25 12.98
C GLU A 250 5.59 21.58 14.35
N SER A 251 5.38 20.72 15.35
CA SER A 251 5.98 20.89 16.68
C SER A 251 7.49 20.59 16.71
N ARG A 252 8.03 19.98 15.65
CA ARG A 252 9.43 19.55 15.59
C ARG A 252 10.35 20.67 15.08
N PRO A 253 11.46 20.98 15.78
CA PRO A 253 12.37 22.04 15.37
C PRO A 253 13.23 21.69 14.14
N ASP A 254 13.37 20.40 13.82
CA ASP A 254 14.15 19.86 12.71
C ASP A 254 13.34 19.64 11.41
N VAL A 255 12.04 19.96 11.41
CA VAL A 255 11.16 19.83 10.24
C VAL A 255 10.90 21.21 9.62
N ASP A 256 10.90 21.32 8.28
CA ASP A 256 10.39 22.53 7.59
C ASP A 256 8.87 22.41 7.41
N PRO A 257 8.06 23.20 8.16
CA PRO A 257 6.60 23.11 8.07
C PRO A 257 6.05 23.54 6.70
N ARG A 258 6.85 24.18 5.84
CA ARG A 258 6.44 24.57 4.48
C ARG A 258 6.68 23.48 3.45
N LYS A 259 7.43 22.43 3.81
CA LYS A 259 7.82 21.33 2.93
C LYS A 259 7.42 19.98 3.55
N ILE A 260 6.12 19.83 3.85
CA ILE A 260 5.51 18.58 4.28
C ILE A 260 4.67 18.05 3.12
N ALA A 261 5.02 16.88 2.58
CA ALA A 261 4.26 16.22 1.51
C ALA A 261 3.56 14.98 2.01
N LEU A 262 2.46 14.61 1.35
CA LEU A 262 1.70 13.39 1.63
C LEU A 262 1.66 12.48 0.41
N VAL A 263 2.17 11.28 0.56
CA VAL A 263 2.15 10.22 -0.45
C VAL A 263 1.14 9.16 -0.02
N GLY A 264 0.33 8.70 -0.96
CA GLY A 264 -0.55 7.56 -0.77
C GLY A 264 -0.32 6.52 -1.86
N GLU A 265 0.08 5.31 -1.45
CA GLU A 265 0.26 4.16 -2.35
C GLU A 265 -1.04 3.33 -2.45
N SER A 266 -1.38 2.83 -3.63
CA SER A 266 -2.58 2.03 -3.94
C SER A 266 -3.88 2.74 -3.54
N PHE A 267 -4.72 2.14 -2.69
CA PHE A 267 -5.89 2.80 -2.10
C PHE A 267 -5.52 4.08 -1.32
N GLY A 268 -4.26 4.21 -0.90
CA GLY A 268 -3.68 5.45 -0.39
C GLY A 268 -3.80 6.62 -1.38
N GLY A 269 -3.82 6.35 -2.69
CA GLY A 269 -4.07 7.32 -3.75
C GLY A 269 -5.48 7.95 -3.71
N THR A 270 -6.44 7.34 -3.01
CA THR A 270 -7.70 7.98 -2.60
C THR A 270 -7.56 8.67 -1.25
N LEU A 271 -6.94 8.00 -0.28
CA LEU A 271 -6.89 8.46 1.12
C LEU A 271 -6.03 9.74 1.32
N ALA A 272 -4.94 9.87 0.58
CA ALA A 272 -4.04 11.02 0.68
C ALA A 272 -4.68 12.32 0.13
N PRO A 273 -5.22 12.36 -1.11
CA PRO A 273 -5.97 13.52 -1.59
C PRO A 273 -7.18 13.84 -0.70
N MET A 274 -7.88 12.81 -0.19
CA MET A 274 -9.00 12.98 0.72
C MET A 274 -8.59 13.72 2.00
N ALA A 275 -7.45 13.35 2.61
CA ALA A 275 -6.93 14.06 3.77
C ALA A 275 -6.51 15.50 3.42
N ALA A 276 -5.85 15.72 2.29
CA ALA A 276 -5.42 17.04 1.83
C ALA A 276 -6.57 17.99 1.51
N SER A 277 -7.80 17.49 1.32
CA SER A 277 -8.99 18.32 1.18
C SER A 277 -9.45 19.01 2.48
N ARG A 278 -8.88 18.61 3.62
CA ARG A 278 -9.16 19.19 4.96
C ARG A 278 -7.89 19.58 5.73
N GLU A 279 -6.73 19.04 5.38
CA GLU A 279 -5.43 19.38 5.96
C GLU A 279 -4.58 20.22 4.99
N HIS A 280 -4.82 21.54 5.00
CA HIS A 280 -4.21 22.47 4.04
C HIS A 280 -2.74 22.84 4.35
N ARG A 281 -2.14 22.31 5.42
CA ARG A 281 -0.69 22.48 5.68
C ARG A 281 0.16 21.52 4.85
N ILE A 282 -0.45 20.49 4.22
CA ILE A 282 0.24 19.67 3.23
C ILE A 282 0.60 20.53 2.02
N SER A 283 1.90 20.57 1.70
CA SER A 283 2.46 21.39 0.63
C SER A 283 2.32 20.74 -0.75
N ALA A 284 2.24 19.41 -0.82
CA ALA A 284 2.07 18.64 -2.05
C ALA A 284 1.53 17.23 -1.75
N VAL A 285 0.78 16.67 -2.70
CA VAL A 285 0.26 15.29 -2.63
C VAL A 285 0.81 14.45 -3.78
N LEU A 286 1.13 13.18 -3.52
CA LEU A 286 1.42 12.18 -4.54
C LEU A 286 0.41 11.03 -4.39
N ALA A 287 -0.44 10.83 -5.38
CA ALA A 287 -1.35 9.69 -5.47
C ALA A 287 -0.76 8.63 -6.41
N ILE A 288 -0.37 7.49 -5.87
CA ILE A 288 0.40 6.44 -6.56
C ILE A 288 -0.34 5.10 -6.42
N ASP A 289 -1.26 4.71 -7.29
CA ASP A 289 -1.75 5.47 -8.44
C ASP A 289 -2.95 6.35 -8.09
N GLY A 290 -3.32 7.23 -9.01
CA GLY A 290 -4.51 8.07 -8.85
C GLY A 290 -5.79 7.25 -8.79
N LEU A 291 -6.53 7.36 -7.68
CA LEU A 291 -7.75 6.57 -7.50
C LEU A 291 -8.89 7.43 -6.98
N MET A 292 -10.00 7.49 -7.73
CA MET A 292 -11.21 8.21 -7.30
C MET A 292 -11.94 7.44 -6.20
N SER A 293 -12.09 6.11 -6.36
CA SER A 293 -12.59 5.23 -5.30
C SER A 293 -12.25 3.77 -5.60
N LEU A 294 -11.79 3.04 -4.58
CA LEU A 294 -11.66 1.58 -4.64
C LEU A 294 -13.02 0.89 -4.84
N PHE A 295 -14.11 1.46 -4.31
CA PHE A 295 -15.46 0.92 -4.55
C PHE A 295 -15.80 0.89 -6.05
N LYS A 296 -15.44 1.94 -6.78
CA LYS A 296 -15.63 2.04 -8.24
C LYS A 296 -14.81 0.97 -8.97
N ALA A 297 -13.54 0.79 -8.59
CA ALA A 297 -12.67 -0.23 -9.18
C ALA A 297 -13.21 -1.66 -8.98
N LEU A 298 -13.72 -1.96 -7.77
CA LEU A 298 -14.29 -3.27 -7.47
C LEU A 298 -15.60 -3.49 -8.24
N THR A 299 -16.53 -2.55 -8.18
CA THR A 299 -17.85 -2.69 -8.82
C THR A 299 -17.76 -2.78 -10.34
N SER A 300 -16.76 -2.16 -10.98
CA SER A 300 -16.53 -2.31 -12.43
C SER A 300 -16.10 -3.71 -12.86
N GLN A 301 -15.55 -4.50 -11.93
CA GLN A 301 -15.14 -5.89 -12.17
C GLN A 301 -16.23 -6.90 -11.81
N LEU A 302 -17.29 -6.48 -11.13
CA LEU A 302 -18.40 -7.35 -10.77
C LEU A 302 -19.44 -7.45 -11.89
N PRO A 303 -20.09 -8.61 -12.07
CA PRO A 303 -21.26 -8.72 -12.93
C PRO A 303 -22.38 -7.77 -12.50
N ASP A 304 -23.10 -7.20 -13.48
CA ASP A 304 -24.24 -6.31 -13.25
C ASP A 304 -25.27 -6.91 -12.28
N SER A 305 -25.43 -8.23 -12.28
CA SER A 305 -26.36 -8.93 -11.39
C SER A 305 -25.98 -8.79 -9.91
N LEU A 306 -24.70 -8.79 -9.57
CA LEU A 306 -24.21 -8.53 -8.21
C LEU A 306 -24.32 -7.06 -7.84
N ASN A 307 -23.97 -6.16 -8.76
CA ASN A 307 -24.11 -4.71 -8.54
C ASN A 307 -25.57 -4.32 -8.30
N ASN A 308 -26.51 -4.85 -9.10
CA ASN A 308 -27.95 -4.65 -8.92
C ASN A 308 -28.47 -5.26 -7.61
N LEU A 309 -27.93 -6.41 -7.19
CA LEU A 309 -28.28 -7.02 -5.91
C LEU A 309 -27.86 -6.13 -4.74
N PHE A 310 -26.64 -5.59 -4.75
CA PHE A 310 -26.21 -4.59 -3.77
C PHE A 310 -27.13 -3.35 -3.77
N ALA A 311 -27.39 -2.79 -4.96
CA ALA A 311 -28.22 -1.60 -5.12
C ALA A 311 -29.69 -1.80 -4.65
N SER A 312 -30.19 -3.03 -4.65
CA SER A 312 -31.52 -3.36 -4.15
C SER A 312 -31.68 -3.22 -2.63
N GLY A 313 -30.57 -3.16 -1.88
CA GLY A 313 -30.57 -3.12 -0.42
C GLY A 313 -30.86 -4.46 0.25
N ASN A 314 -30.94 -5.56 -0.51
CA ASN A 314 -31.15 -6.91 0.04
C ASN A 314 -29.84 -7.47 0.63
N SER A 315 -29.51 -7.03 1.85
CA SER A 315 -28.27 -7.38 2.53
C SER A 315 -28.09 -8.88 2.76
N GLU A 316 -29.16 -9.60 3.13
CA GLU A 316 -29.09 -11.04 3.42
C GLU A 316 -28.65 -11.85 2.19
N VAL A 317 -29.27 -11.59 1.04
CA VAL A 317 -28.94 -12.32 -0.20
C VAL A 317 -27.58 -11.88 -0.76
N PHE A 318 -27.23 -10.60 -0.64
CA PHE A 318 -25.91 -10.11 -1.04
C PHE A 318 -24.80 -10.74 -0.20
N ASP A 319 -24.96 -10.78 1.13
CA ASP A 319 -24.01 -11.39 2.06
C ASP A 319 -23.83 -12.88 1.77
N GLU A 320 -24.93 -13.63 1.63
CA GLU A 320 -24.87 -15.07 1.30
C GLU A 320 -24.14 -15.31 -0.02
N THR A 321 -24.40 -14.48 -1.03
CA THR A 321 -23.80 -14.63 -2.37
C THR A 321 -22.30 -14.35 -2.33
N MET A 322 -21.88 -13.23 -1.73
CA MET A 322 -20.47 -12.85 -1.65
C MET A 322 -19.65 -13.81 -0.78
N LEU A 323 -20.20 -14.27 0.35
CA LEU A 323 -19.56 -15.31 1.16
C LEU A 323 -19.48 -16.66 0.42
N GLY A 324 -20.47 -16.98 -0.40
CA GLY A 324 -20.44 -18.15 -1.28
C GLY A 324 -19.32 -18.07 -2.32
N ILE A 325 -19.10 -16.90 -2.91
CA ILE A 325 -18.00 -16.63 -3.87
C ILE A 325 -16.64 -16.79 -3.18
N MET A 326 -16.45 -16.17 -2.01
CA MET A 326 -15.21 -16.22 -1.23
C MET A 326 -14.82 -17.65 -0.84
N ASN A 327 -15.80 -18.46 -0.43
CA ASN A 327 -15.56 -19.83 0.04
C ASN A 327 -15.52 -20.88 -1.08
N ASN A 328 -15.80 -20.50 -2.33
CA ASN A 328 -15.72 -21.42 -3.46
C ASN A 328 -14.28 -21.48 -4.00
N ALA A 329 -13.65 -22.65 -3.88
CA ALA A 329 -12.28 -22.89 -4.34
C ALA A 329 -12.09 -22.75 -5.86
N THR A 330 -13.16 -22.75 -6.66
CA THR A 330 -13.07 -22.53 -8.11
C THR A 330 -13.19 -21.05 -8.52
N THR A 331 -13.52 -20.16 -7.58
CA THR A 331 -13.48 -18.72 -7.83
C THR A 331 -12.03 -18.27 -7.96
N PRO A 332 -11.69 -17.36 -8.89
CA PRO A 332 -10.33 -16.83 -9.00
C PRO A 332 -9.82 -16.28 -7.66
N THR A 333 -8.53 -16.50 -7.39
CA THR A 333 -7.89 -16.21 -6.11
C THR A 333 -8.07 -14.74 -5.68
N GLN A 334 -7.89 -13.80 -6.61
CA GLN A 334 -8.09 -12.36 -6.41
C GLN A 334 -9.47 -12.04 -5.81
N PHE A 335 -10.55 -12.59 -6.37
CA PHE A 335 -11.90 -12.32 -5.89
C PHE A 335 -12.15 -12.90 -4.49
N ARG A 336 -11.58 -14.07 -4.20
CA ARG A 336 -11.69 -14.66 -2.85
C ARG A 336 -10.93 -13.81 -1.84
N TRP A 337 -9.72 -13.38 -2.19
CA TRP A 337 -8.88 -12.58 -1.32
C TRP A 337 -9.47 -11.20 -1.06
N VAL A 338 -9.90 -10.46 -2.08
CA VAL A 338 -10.38 -9.08 -1.91
C VAL A 338 -11.60 -8.98 -0.99
N ILE A 339 -12.47 -10.00 -1.03
CA ILE A 339 -13.61 -10.13 -0.11
C ILE A 339 -13.13 -10.41 1.30
N ALA A 340 -12.25 -11.41 1.48
CA ALA A 340 -11.70 -11.77 2.79
C ALA A 340 -10.96 -10.59 3.45
N GLN A 341 -10.09 -9.93 2.69
CA GLN A 341 -9.36 -8.74 3.11
C GLN A 341 -10.31 -7.59 3.45
N GLY A 342 -11.39 -7.39 2.69
CA GLY A 342 -12.36 -6.34 2.95
C GLY A 342 -13.15 -6.53 4.23
N LEU A 343 -13.61 -7.76 4.47
CA LEU A 343 -14.26 -8.10 5.74
C LEU A 343 -13.30 -7.89 6.92
N TRP A 344 -12.03 -8.31 6.77
CA TRP A 344 -11.01 -8.09 7.78
C TRP A 344 -10.71 -6.61 8.02
N SER A 345 -10.35 -5.85 6.98
CA SER A 345 -9.89 -4.46 7.08
C SER A 345 -11.02 -3.48 7.44
N PHE A 346 -12.29 -3.83 7.18
CA PHE A 346 -13.43 -3.07 7.68
C PHE A 346 -13.92 -3.55 9.05
N ASN A 347 -13.35 -4.63 9.60
CA ASN A 347 -13.76 -5.24 10.86
C ASN A 347 -15.27 -5.58 10.86
N THR A 348 -15.72 -6.30 9.84
CA THR A 348 -17.09 -6.78 9.71
C THR A 348 -17.11 -8.21 9.18
N THR A 349 -18.25 -8.88 9.35
CA THR A 349 -18.52 -10.18 8.73
C THR A 349 -19.62 -10.09 7.66
N SER A 350 -20.13 -8.89 7.37
CA SER A 350 -21.17 -8.64 6.36
C SER A 350 -20.56 -7.99 5.11
N PRO A 351 -20.54 -8.69 3.96
CA PRO A 351 -20.16 -8.10 2.68
C PRO A 351 -20.94 -6.83 2.32
N PHE A 352 -22.22 -6.77 2.63
CA PHE A 352 -23.07 -5.60 2.39
C PHE A 352 -22.63 -4.40 3.24
N GLU A 353 -22.31 -4.62 4.53
CA GLU A 353 -21.77 -3.57 5.39
C GLU A 353 -20.41 -3.08 4.88
N TRP A 354 -19.53 -4.01 4.49
CA TRP A 354 -18.24 -3.68 3.89
C TRP A 354 -18.41 -2.81 2.64
N PHE A 355 -19.24 -3.22 1.67
CA PHE A 355 -19.51 -2.44 0.46
C PHE A 355 -20.09 -1.06 0.79
N THR A 356 -21.05 -0.99 1.70
CA THR A 356 -21.70 0.27 2.13
C THR A 356 -20.71 1.24 2.78
N ARG A 357 -19.72 0.73 3.51
CA ARG A 357 -18.70 1.56 4.16
C ARG A 357 -17.61 1.97 3.18
N LEU A 358 -17.17 1.05 2.32
CA LEU A 358 -16.18 1.33 1.29
C LEU A 358 -16.71 2.36 0.28
N SER A 359 -18.01 2.33 -0.07
CA SER A 359 -18.61 3.31 -0.99
C SER A 359 -18.60 4.75 -0.46
N LYS A 360 -18.34 4.96 0.85
CA LYS A 360 -18.21 6.28 1.47
C LYS A 360 -16.78 6.82 1.41
N ILE A 361 -15.83 6.02 0.95
CA ILE A 361 -14.43 6.41 0.79
C ILE A 361 -14.19 6.68 -0.71
N ALA A 362 -14.50 7.91 -1.11
CA ALA A 362 -14.41 8.36 -2.49
C ALA A 362 -14.02 9.84 -2.58
N LEU A 363 -13.31 10.21 -3.64
CA LEU A 363 -13.03 11.58 -4.01
C LEU A 363 -14.20 12.14 -4.82
N ASP A 364 -15.27 12.55 -4.14
CA ASP A 364 -16.37 13.24 -4.79
C ASP A 364 -16.00 14.68 -5.19
N GLU A 365 -16.91 15.38 -5.88
CA GLU A 365 -16.69 16.76 -6.33
C GLU A 365 -16.36 17.71 -5.18
N GLU A 366 -16.96 17.52 -3.99
CA GLU A 366 -16.69 18.38 -2.83
C GLU A 366 -15.28 18.16 -2.30
N ILE A 367 -14.86 16.90 -2.15
CA ILE A 367 -13.52 16.55 -1.69
C ILE A 367 -12.47 17.11 -2.67
N VAL A 368 -12.64 16.88 -3.98
CA VAL A 368 -11.67 17.36 -4.98
C VAL A 368 -11.61 18.89 -5.01
N ALA A 369 -12.75 19.58 -4.95
CA ALA A 369 -12.80 21.05 -4.97
C ALA A 369 -12.10 21.71 -3.77
N ASN A 370 -11.92 20.99 -2.66
CA ASN A 370 -11.24 21.49 -1.47
C ASN A 370 -9.73 21.16 -1.44
N ILE A 371 -9.20 20.44 -2.42
CA ILE A 371 -7.74 20.24 -2.53
C ILE A 371 -7.11 21.52 -3.05
N THR A 372 -6.10 22.04 -2.34
CA THR A 372 -5.48 23.35 -2.65
C THR A 372 -4.01 23.29 -3.03
N CYS A 373 -3.36 22.12 -2.91
CA CYS A 373 -1.93 21.95 -3.16
C CYS A 373 -1.66 21.24 -4.50
N PRO A 374 -0.45 21.43 -5.09
CA PRO A 374 0.00 20.62 -6.22
C PRO A 374 -0.12 19.13 -5.92
N THR A 375 -0.59 18.37 -6.90
CA THR A 375 -0.85 16.93 -6.76
C THR A 375 -0.27 16.17 -7.94
N PHE A 376 0.67 15.26 -7.67
CA PHE A 376 1.13 14.28 -8.64
C PHE A 376 0.13 13.12 -8.70
N VAL A 377 -0.22 12.70 -9.92
CA VAL A 377 -1.13 11.60 -10.18
C VAL A 377 -0.41 10.56 -11.03
N GLY A 378 0.00 9.46 -10.39
CA GLY A 378 0.61 8.30 -11.04
C GLY A 378 -0.45 7.41 -11.72
N ASP A 379 -0.02 6.72 -12.77
CA ASP A 379 -0.83 5.76 -13.53
C ASP A 379 0.07 4.69 -14.13
N GLY A 380 -0.08 3.44 -13.72
CA GLY A 380 0.54 2.31 -14.39
C GLY A 380 -0.22 1.96 -15.68
N GLU A 381 0.46 1.90 -16.83
CA GLU A 381 -0.17 1.57 -18.13
C GLU A 381 -0.98 0.26 -18.13
N HIS A 382 -0.63 -0.70 -17.26
CA HIS A 382 -1.32 -1.97 -17.07
C HIS A 382 -1.92 -2.14 -15.68
N ASP A 383 -2.10 -1.06 -14.92
CA ASP A 383 -2.76 -1.13 -13.63
C ASP A 383 -4.25 -1.49 -13.80
N THR A 384 -4.55 -2.77 -13.60
CA THR A 384 -5.92 -3.30 -13.60
C THR A 384 -6.60 -3.19 -12.24
N LEU A 385 -5.86 -2.88 -11.17
CA LEU A 385 -6.35 -2.79 -9.79
C LEU A 385 -6.93 -1.41 -9.46
N ALA A 386 -6.33 -0.33 -9.97
CA ALA A 386 -6.93 1.01 -9.86
C ALA A 386 -8.19 1.19 -10.73
N GLY A 387 -8.47 0.24 -11.62
CA GLY A 387 -9.59 0.31 -12.56
C GLY A 387 -9.33 1.32 -13.69
N SER A 388 -9.82 1.01 -14.89
CA SER A 388 -9.48 1.79 -16.09
C SER A 388 -9.95 3.25 -15.98
N GLY A 389 -8.99 4.18 -16.13
CA GLY A 389 -9.27 5.62 -16.33
C GLY A 389 -9.38 6.48 -15.08
N GLN A 390 -9.30 5.90 -13.87
CA GLN A 390 -9.44 6.68 -12.62
C GLN A 390 -8.30 7.69 -12.38
N PRO A 391 -7.02 7.41 -12.71
CA PRO A 391 -5.97 8.41 -12.62
C PRO A 391 -6.23 9.65 -13.49
N GLN A 392 -6.69 9.44 -14.73
CA GLN A 392 -7.02 10.52 -15.66
C GLN A 392 -8.24 11.33 -15.17
N GLU A 393 -9.24 10.67 -14.59
CA GLU A 393 -10.40 11.31 -13.97
C GLU A 393 -9.99 12.21 -12.81
N LEU A 394 -9.13 11.72 -11.91
CA LEU A 394 -8.60 12.50 -10.79
C LEU A 394 -7.80 13.71 -11.29
N ALA A 395 -6.89 13.49 -12.24
CA ALA A 395 -6.10 14.57 -12.82
C ALA A 395 -6.98 15.65 -13.49
N ALA A 396 -8.01 15.24 -14.23
CA ALA A 396 -8.96 16.15 -14.85
C ALA A 396 -9.77 16.94 -13.82
N ALA A 397 -10.22 16.30 -12.73
CA ALA A 397 -10.99 16.94 -11.68
C ALA A 397 -10.16 17.96 -10.87
N LEU A 398 -8.88 17.68 -10.66
CA LEU A 398 -7.91 18.59 -10.01
C LEU A 398 -7.49 19.78 -10.89
N GLY A 399 -7.64 19.68 -12.22
CA GLY A 399 -7.33 20.73 -13.17
C GLY A 399 -5.87 21.20 -13.08
N SER A 400 -5.64 22.50 -12.84
CA SER A 400 -4.29 23.08 -12.81
C SER A 400 -3.43 22.64 -11.62
N LEU A 401 -4.01 21.96 -10.63
CA LEU A 401 -3.25 21.41 -9.50
C LEU A 401 -2.59 20.07 -9.86
N ALA A 402 -3.07 19.38 -10.89
CA ALA A 402 -2.58 18.05 -11.24
C ALA A 402 -1.30 18.10 -12.07
N THR A 403 -0.39 17.17 -11.77
CA THR A 403 0.67 16.71 -12.65
C THR A 403 0.47 15.22 -12.88
N TYR A 404 -0.07 14.84 -14.03
CA TYR A 404 -0.30 13.44 -14.40
C TYR A 404 0.92 12.84 -15.09
N ASN A 405 1.29 11.62 -14.70
CA ASN A 405 2.33 10.84 -15.37
C ASN A 405 1.91 9.37 -15.50
N GLN A 406 1.91 8.86 -16.73
CA GLN A 406 1.71 7.43 -16.98
C GLN A 406 3.06 6.71 -17.08
N PHE A 407 3.27 5.72 -16.21
CA PHE A 407 4.43 4.85 -16.25
C PHE A 407 4.19 3.73 -17.27
N LYS A 408 5.19 3.53 -18.13
CA LYS A 408 5.10 2.64 -19.27
C LYS A 408 5.58 1.25 -18.93
N GLN A 409 4.88 0.25 -19.47
CA GLN A 409 5.25 -1.15 -19.26
C GLN A 409 6.49 -1.55 -20.08
N ASP A 410 6.83 -0.83 -21.15
CA ASP A 410 7.96 -1.18 -22.02
C ASP A 410 9.32 -1.25 -21.29
N LEU A 411 9.45 -0.52 -20.17
CA LEU A 411 10.57 -0.58 -19.24
C LEU A 411 10.24 -1.24 -17.89
N GLY A 412 9.06 -1.87 -17.78
CA GLY A 412 8.64 -2.63 -16.61
C GLY A 412 8.05 -1.80 -15.47
N ALA A 413 7.50 -0.61 -15.75
CA ALA A 413 6.96 0.29 -14.73
C ALA A 413 5.43 0.48 -14.79
N GLY A 414 4.73 -0.27 -15.65
CA GLY A 414 3.29 -0.08 -15.85
C GLY A 414 2.39 -0.87 -14.91
N GLU A 415 2.94 -1.62 -13.96
CA GLU A 415 2.17 -2.35 -12.95
C GLU A 415 1.58 -1.39 -11.90
N HIS A 416 0.59 -1.89 -11.14
CA HIS A 416 -0.01 -1.15 -10.03
C HIS A 416 1.05 -0.62 -9.06
N CYS A 417 0.98 0.67 -8.73
CA CYS A 417 1.97 1.35 -7.86
C CYS A 417 3.41 1.29 -8.39
N GLN A 418 3.62 1.02 -9.69
CA GLN A 418 4.94 0.85 -10.30
C GLN A 418 5.77 -0.26 -9.61
N ILE A 419 5.09 -1.31 -9.12
CA ILE A 419 5.76 -2.49 -8.54
C ILE A 419 6.81 -3.01 -9.52
N GLY A 420 8.03 -3.23 -9.01
CA GLY A 420 9.18 -3.67 -9.82
C GLY A 420 10.02 -2.53 -10.38
N ALA A 421 9.49 -1.31 -10.37
CA ALA A 421 10.12 -0.10 -10.90
C ALA A 421 10.22 1.03 -9.85
N GLU A 422 10.40 0.69 -8.56
CA GLU A 422 10.44 1.64 -7.44
C GLU A 422 11.44 2.77 -7.66
N ALA A 423 12.60 2.48 -8.28
CA ALA A 423 13.60 3.48 -8.60
C ALA A 423 13.11 4.49 -9.66
N GLN A 424 12.34 4.05 -10.65
CA GLN A 424 11.76 4.92 -11.68
C GLN A 424 10.60 5.73 -11.10
N LEU A 425 9.76 5.12 -10.26
CA LEU A 425 8.74 5.82 -9.49
C LEU A 425 9.37 6.94 -8.66
N ALA A 426 10.41 6.61 -7.88
CA ALA A 426 11.09 7.56 -7.02
C ALA A 426 11.77 8.68 -7.84
N GLN A 427 12.41 8.34 -8.96
CA GLN A 427 12.98 9.34 -9.88
C GLN A 427 11.91 10.33 -10.30
N VAL A 428 10.83 9.87 -10.94
CA VAL A 428 9.80 10.76 -11.51
C VAL A 428 9.08 11.55 -10.42
N SER A 429 8.58 10.86 -9.40
CA SER A 429 7.65 11.46 -8.43
C SER A 429 8.35 12.29 -7.35
N LEU A 430 9.54 11.87 -6.88
CA LEU A 430 10.27 12.65 -5.88
C LEU A 430 11.06 13.80 -6.51
N ASP A 431 11.53 13.68 -7.75
CA ASP A 431 12.17 14.81 -8.42
C ASP A 431 11.12 15.90 -8.75
N TRP A 432 9.91 15.50 -9.17
CA TRP A 432 8.76 16.41 -9.24
C TRP A 432 8.50 17.12 -7.91
N LEU A 433 8.52 16.39 -6.79
CA LEU A 433 8.30 16.98 -5.47
C LEU A 433 9.40 17.99 -5.10
N GLY A 434 10.65 17.67 -5.44
CA GLY A 434 11.78 18.60 -5.30
C GLY A 434 11.54 19.90 -6.07
N ASP A 435 11.14 19.80 -7.33
CA ASP A 435 10.83 20.96 -8.18
C ASP A 435 9.68 21.81 -7.63
N VAL A 436 8.60 21.17 -7.12
CA VAL A 436 7.48 21.86 -6.46
C VAL A 436 7.99 22.68 -5.27
N TRP A 437 8.82 22.08 -4.42
CA TRP A 437 9.37 22.71 -3.24
C TRP A 437 10.38 23.81 -3.52
N ASP A 438 11.04 23.77 -4.68
CA ASP A 438 11.98 24.80 -5.13
C ASP A 438 11.31 25.86 -6.00
N GLY A 439 10.00 25.74 -6.23
CA GLY A 439 9.21 26.70 -7.03
C GLY A 439 9.57 26.68 -8.52
N ILE A 440 10.11 25.55 -9.00
CA ILE A 440 10.45 25.35 -10.41
C ILE A 440 9.14 25.22 -11.19
N LYS A 441 9.04 25.94 -12.30
CA LYS A 441 7.86 25.89 -13.16
C LYS A 441 7.82 24.55 -13.89
N LEU A 442 6.90 23.70 -13.46
CA LEU A 442 6.64 22.40 -14.07
C LEU A 442 6.03 22.55 -15.48
N PRO A 443 6.27 21.61 -16.41
CA PRO A 443 5.56 21.53 -17.67
C PRO A 443 4.06 21.31 -17.42
N ASN A 444 3.20 22.03 -18.15
CA ASN A 444 1.76 21.74 -18.14
C ASN A 444 1.54 20.42 -18.90
N ASN A 445 1.00 19.40 -18.23
CA ASN A 445 0.73 18.06 -18.76
C ASN A 445 1.97 17.27 -19.21
N ILE A 446 2.39 16.34 -18.37
CA ILE A 446 3.30 15.24 -18.73
C ILE A 446 2.47 14.05 -19.28
N THR A 447 1.50 14.34 -20.15
CA THR A 447 0.77 13.27 -20.84
C THR A 447 1.66 12.72 -21.96
N GLY A 448 2.40 11.66 -21.68
CA GLY A 448 3.13 10.89 -22.69
C GLY A 448 4.62 11.20 -22.88
N GLY A 449 5.27 11.85 -21.91
CA GLY A 449 6.73 11.94 -21.83
C GLY A 449 7.15 11.62 -20.41
N THR A 450 8.28 10.97 -20.20
CA THR A 450 8.91 10.87 -18.86
C THR A 450 9.15 12.28 -18.30
N TYR A 451 8.81 12.49 -17.03
CA TYR A 451 9.55 13.45 -16.20
C TYR A 451 11.01 12.99 -16.08
#